data_AF-A0A9P0G5Q7-F1
#
_entry.id   AF-A0A9P0G5Q7-F1
#
_cell.length_a   1.000
_cell.length_b   1.000
_cell.length_c   1.000
_cell.angle_alpha   90.00
_cell.angle_beta   90.00
_cell.angle_gamma   90.00
#
_symmetry.space_group_name_H-M   'P 1'
#
loop_
_entity.id
_entity.type
_entity.pdbx_description
1 polymer ?
#
loop_
_entity_poly.entity_id
_entity_poly.type
_entity_poly.pdbx_seq_one_letter_code
_entity_poly.pdbx_strand_id
1 'polypeptide(L)'
;MHHPNSAIERISLPIDVGGVGILDIHRLHQSQIKALRQYFHEKSTNHALFRAVCQADTKSTPLKLSDIEYDPEDNRFSTQSQIQRWKQKELHGSHAHHLLHENTDTEASNLYLRGTLFAETVGFIGAIQDRVMNTRNYQKYILKNKNIVDKCRRCGSPNETIEHIICGCETLAPMDYTQRHNNVARIIHQQLAKNF
;
A
#
# COMPACT_ATOMS: atom_id res chain seq x y z
N MET A 1 0.12 6.13 -17.01
CA MET A 1 -1.32 5.95 -16.75
C MET A 1 -1.45 4.88 -15.67
N HIS A 2 -1.88 5.22 -14.46
CA HIS A 2 -2.09 4.24 -13.39
C HIS A 2 -3.28 3.33 -13.73
N HIS A 3 -3.16 2.02 -13.49
CA HIS A 3 -4.25 1.09 -13.69
C HIS A 3 -5.42 1.43 -12.74
N PRO A 4 -6.67 1.50 -13.22
CA PRO A 4 -7.84 1.94 -12.42
C PRO A 4 -8.07 1.08 -11.16
N ASN A 5 -7.66 -0.20 -11.17
CA ASN A 5 -7.79 -1.08 -10.01
C ASN A 5 -6.48 -1.24 -9.22
N SER A 6 -5.46 -0.41 -9.44
CA SER A 6 -4.18 -0.47 -8.70
C SER A 6 -4.37 -0.36 -7.18
N ALA A 7 -3.45 -0.91 -6.38
CA ALA A 7 -3.51 -0.94 -4.92
C ALA A 7 -3.23 0.42 -4.25
N ILE A 8 -4.04 1.43 -4.57
CA ILE A 8 -3.89 2.80 -4.05
C ILE A 8 -3.94 2.87 -2.52
N GLU A 9 -4.67 1.97 -1.87
CA GLU A 9 -4.80 1.92 -0.41
C GLU A 9 -3.44 1.66 0.24
N ARG A 10 -2.60 0.85 -0.39
CA ARG A 10 -1.29 0.46 0.15
C ARG A 10 -0.34 1.64 0.33
N ILE A 11 -0.49 2.69 -0.47
CA ILE A 11 0.35 3.89 -0.41
C ILE A 11 0.22 4.59 0.94
N SER A 12 -1.01 4.75 1.43
CA SER A 12 -1.32 5.46 2.68
C SER A 12 -1.50 4.56 3.89
N LEU A 13 -1.59 3.23 3.69
CA LEU A 13 -1.61 2.27 4.77
C LEU A 13 -0.32 2.36 5.62
N PRO A 14 -0.41 2.18 6.94
CA PRO A 14 0.75 2.15 7.82
C PRO A 14 1.77 1.05 7.47
N ILE A 15 3.03 1.28 7.83
CA ILE A 15 4.16 0.40 7.50
C ILE A 15 4.05 -0.96 8.22
N ASP A 16 3.58 -0.96 9.46
CA ASP A 16 3.35 -2.15 10.30
C ASP A 16 2.35 -3.14 9.69
N VAL A 17 1.45 -2.67 8.83
CA VAL A 17 0.47 -3.52 8.12
C VAL A 17 0.83 -3.76 6.64
N GLY A 18 2.08 -3.43 6.23
CA GLY A 18 2.57 -3.65 4.87
C GLY A 18 2.26 -2.56 3.85
N GLY A 19 1.78 -1.41 4.33
CA GLY A 19 1.66 -0.20 3.54
C GLY A 19 2.97 0.59 3.43
N VAL A 20 2.98 1.63 2.60
CA VAL A 20 4.18 2.49 2.40
C VAL A 20 4.26 3.58 3.47
N GLY A 21 3.14 3.92 4.12
CA GLY A 21 3.07 4.94 5.16
C GLY A 21 3.16 6.38 4.64
N ILE A 22 2.90 6.62 3.35
CA ILE A 22 2.88 7.97 2.80
C ILE A 22 1.67 8.72 3.37
N LEU A 23 1.92 9.94 3.83
CA LEU A 23 0.88 10.79 4.38
C LEU A 23 -0.15 11.15 3.29
N ASP A 24 -1.40 10.79 3.54
CA ASP A 24 -2.52 11.21 2.71
C ASP A 24 -2.85 12.69 2.99
N ILE A 25 -2.54 13.56 2.02
CA ILE A 25 -2.72 15.01 2.14
C ILE A 25 -4.19 15.37 2.31
N HIS A 26 -5.11 14.67 1.63
CA HIS A 26 -6.54 14.92 1.79
C HIS A 26 -6.98 14.57 3.20
N ARG A 27 -6.53 13.44 3.73
CA ARG A 27 -6.80 13.02 5.10
C ARG A 27 -6.23 14.01 6.12
N LEU A 28 -5.00 14.49 5.91
CA LEU A 28 -4.38 15.49 6.78
C LEU A 28 -5.22 16.77 6.78
N HIS A 29 -5.58 17.27 5.59
CA HIS A 29 -6.40 18.47 5.45
C HIS A 29 -7.75 18.35 6.17
N GLN A 30 -8.48 17.24 5.98
CA GLN A 30 -9.77 17.04 6.68
C GLN A 30 -9.59 16.93 8.20
N SER A 31 -8.53 16.27 8.66
CA SER A 31 -8.21 16.18 10.09
C SER A 31 -7.93 17.57 10.69
N GLN A 32 -7.25 18.45 9.96
CA GLN A 32 -7.03 19.84 10.40
C GLN A 32 -8.34 20.64 10.46
N ILE A 33 -9.23 20.50 9.47
CA ILE A 33 -10.56 21.12 9.51
C ILE A 33 -11.34 20.66 10.74
N LYS A 34 -11.35 19.36 11.01
CA LYS A 34 -12.04 18.78 12.17
C LYS A 34 -11.49 19.30 13.49
N ALA A 35 -10.17 19.32 13.65
CA ALA A 35 -9.52 19.84 14.85
C ALA A 35 -9.85 21.32 15.09
N LEU A 36 -9.85 22.15 14.04
CA LEU A 36 -10.24 23.56 14.14
C LEU A 36 -11.72 23.72 14.48
N ARG A 37 -12.61 22.96 13.83
CA ARG A 37 -14.06 22.98 14.16
C ARG A 37 -14.26 22.65 15.64
N GLN A 38 -13.66 21.57 16.12
CA GLN A 38 -13.75 21.15 17.51
C GLN A 38 -13.29 22.27 18.45
N TYR A 39 -12.15 22.90 18.17
CA TYR A 39 -11.65 24.03 18.95
C TYR A 39 -12.66 25.19 19.03
N PHE A 40 -13.25 25.60 17.90
CA PHE A 40 -14.25 26.67 17.87
C PHE A 40 -15.52 26.31 18.67
N HIS A 41 -16.02 25.08 18.51
CA HIS A 41 -17.19 24.60 19.24
C HIS A 41 -16.92 24.52 20.74
N GLU A 42 -15.79 23.95 21.17
CA GLU A 42 -15.39 23.88 22.57
C GLU A 42 -15.29 25.28 23.19
N LYS A 43 -14.69 26.26 22.50
CA LYS A 43 -14.59 27.64 22.99
C LYS A 43 -15.91 28.40 23.00
N SER A 44 -16.84 28.07 22.09
CA SER A 44 -18.16 28.72 22.00
C SER A 44 -19.05 28.48 23.24
N THR A 45 -18.75 27.45 24.03
CA THR A 45 -19.42 27.17 25.30
C THR A 45 -19.21 28.31 26.31
N ASN A 46 -17.98 28.86 26.37
CA ASN A 46 -17.56 29.82 27.39
C ASN A 46 -17.39 31.25 26.87
N HIS A 47 -17.30 31.46 25.54
CA HIS A 47 -17.01 32.78 24.97
C HIS A 47 -18.06 33.22 23.93
N ALA A 48 -18.69 34.37 24.17
CA ALA A 48 -19.73 34.94 23.30
C ALA A 48 -19.23 35.23 21.87
N LEU A 49 -17.97 35.66 21.72
CA LEU A 49 -17.37 35.92 20.40
C LEU A 49 -17.27 34.64 19.56
N PHE A 50 -16.79 33.54 20.15
CA PHE A 50 -16.73 32.25 19.46
C PHE A 50 -18.11 31.75 19.06
N ARG A 51 -19.13 31.97 19.91
CA ARG A 51 -20.53 31.63 19.57
C ARG A 51 -21.05 32.42 18.37
N ALA A 52 -20.79 33.73 18.33
CA ALA A 52 -21.17 34.57 17.19
C ALA A 52 -20.47 34.12 15.90
N VAL A 53 -19.18 33.80 15.97
CA VAL A 53 -18.41 33.25 14.84
C VAL A 53 -19.01 31.93 14.34
N CYS A 54 -19.32 31.00 15.25
CA CYS A 54 -19.92 29.72 14.86
C CYS A 54 -21.29 29.89 14.18
N GLN A 55 -22.11 30.84 14.64
CA GLN A 55 -23.42 31.12 14.05
C GLN A 55 -23.33 31.82 12.69
N ALA A 56 -22.31 32.67 12.49
CA ALA A 56 -22.13 33.42 11.26
C ALA A 56 -21.57 32.58 10.10
N ASP A 57 -20.75 31.57 10.38
CA ASP A 57 -20.14 30.72 9.34
C ASP A 57 -21.10 29.65 8.82
N THR A 58 -21.99 30.08 7.92
CA THR A 58 -23.01 29.23 7.29
C THR A 58 -22.52 28.40 6.11
N LYS A 59 -21.40 28.83 5.49
CA LYS A 59 -20.65 28.16 4.39
C LYS A 59 -19.46 29.01 3.90
N SER A 60 -19.11 30.08 4.62
CA SER A 60 -18.11 31.05 4.17
C SER A 60 -16.69 30.51 4.31
N THR A 61 -16.50 29.54 5.21
CA THR A 61 -15.23 28.85 5.40
C THR A 61 -15.36 27.33 5.18
N PRO A 62 -14.24 26.62 4.98
CA PRO A 62 -14.21 25.15 4.96
C PRO A 62 -14.68 24.50 6.27
N LEU A 63 -14.76 25.26 7.37
CA LEU A 63 -15.18 24.76 8.68
C LEU A 63 -16.69 24.51 8.74
N LYS A 64 -17.50 25.36 8.09
CA LYS A 64 -18.97 25.33 8.13
C LYS A 64 -19.49 25.23 9.57
N LEU A 65 -19.06 26.15 10.43
CA LEU A 65 -19.29 26.05 11.87
C LEU A 65 -20.77 26.07 12.28
N SER A 66 -21.67 26.64 11.47
CA SER A 66 -23.10 26.63 11.80
C SER A 66 -23.76 25.26 11.59
N ASP A 67 -23.13 24.40 10.78
CA ASP A 67 -23.60 23.05 10.47
C ASP A 67 -23.04 22.07 11.49
N ILE A 68 -23.89 21.61 12.40
CA ILE A 68 -23.53 20.71 13.51
C ILE A 68 -23.32 19.28 13.01
N GLU A 69 -24.01 18.87 11.95
CA GLU A 69 -23.95 17.50 11.42
C GLU A 69 -22.77 17.30 10.46
N TYR A 70 -22.15 18.38 9.98
CA TYR A 70 -21.02 18.29 9.07
C TYR A 70 -19.75 17.71 9.75
N ASP A 71 -19.42 16.45 9.44
CA ASP A 71 -18.13 15.81 9.74
C ASP A 71 -17.19 15.84 8.51
N PRO A 72 -16.08 16.60 8.56
CA PRO A 72 -15.06 16.60 7.50
C PRO A 72 -14.44 15.21 7.23
N GLU A 73 -14.53 14.27 8.16
CA GLU A 73 -13.98 12.92 8.08
C GLU A 73 -15.03 11.81 7.82
N ASP A 74 -16.29 12.14 7.50
CA ASP A 74 -17.39 11.16 7.36
C ASP A 74 -17.07 10.00 6.37
N ASN A 75 -16.36 10.30 5.28
CA ASN A 75 -15.97 9.31 4.27
C ASN A 75 -14.65 8.57 4.57
N ARG A 76 -14.16 8.61 5.80
CA ARG A 76 -12.86 8.02 6.14
C ARG A 76 -12.98 6.50 6.24
N PHE A 77 -12.26 5.79 5.37
CA PHE A 77 -12.05 4.36 5.55
C PHE A 77 -11.11 4.14 6.75
N SER A 78 -11.52 3.26 7.67
CA SER A 78 -10.61 2.77 8.72
C SER A 78 -9.42 2.03 8.09
N THR A 79 -8.30 1.94 8.80
CA THR A 79 -7.15 1.12 8.37
C THR A 79 -7.60 -0.30 8.02
N GLN A 80 -8.48 -0.88 8.82
CA GLN A 80 -9.03 -2.22 8.57
C GLN A 80 -9.84 -2.27 7.27
N SER A 81 -10.69 -1.27 7.02
CA SER A 81 -11.48 -1.18 5.79
C SER A 81 -10.57 -1.03 4.55
N GLN A 82 -9.49 -0.26 4.66
CA GLN A 82 -8.49 -0.11 3.60
C GLN A 82 -7.74 -1.42 3.33
N ILE A 83 -7.35 -2.16 4.38
CA ILE A 83 -6.74 -3.49 4.25
C ILE A 83 -7.69 -4.45 3.54
N GLN A 84 -8.98 -4.49 3.92
CA GLN A 84 -9.95 -5.37 3.26
C GLN A 84 -10.12 -5.02 1.78
N ARG A 85 -10.21 -3.72 1.45
CA ARG A 85 -10.27 -3.27 0.05
C ARG A 85 -9.03 -3.64 -0.75
N TRP A 86 -7.85 -3.53 -0.15
CA TRP A 86 -6.61 -3.97 -0.79
C TRP A 86 -6.63 -5.47 -1.04
N LYS A 87 -6.99 -6.27 -0.02
CA LYS A 87 -7.05 -7.73 -0.08
C LYS A 87 -8.05 -8.23 -1.12
N GLN A 88 -9.21 -7.59 -1.26
CA GLN A 88 -10.26 -7.96 -2.23
C GLN A 88 -9.84 -7.81 -3.70
N LYS A 89 -8.71 -7.16 -4.00
CA LYS A 89 -8.21 -7.03 -5.38
C LYS A 89 -7.60 -8.34 -5.82
N GLU A 90 -8.16 -8.93 -6.87
CA GLU A 90 -7.74 -10.23 -7.40
C GLU A 90 -6.22 -10.31 -7.69
N LEU A 91 -5.70 -9.39 -8.51
CA LEU A 91 -4.27 -9.35 -8.84
C LEU A 91 -3.45 -8.60 -7.79
N HIS A 92 -3.84 -7.36 -7.51
CA HIS A 92 -3.05 -6.41 -6.70
C HIS A 92 -3.15 -6.65 -5.19
N GLY A 93 -4.15 -7.42 -4.75
CA GLY A 93 -4.34 -7.82 -3.36
C GLY A 93 -3.66 -9.14 -3.02
N SER A 94 -3.05 -9.82 -3.99
CA SER A 94 -2.40 -11.11 -3.74
C SER A 94 -1.23 -11.02 -2.76
N HIS A 95 -0.48 -9.91 -2.76
CA HIS A 95 0.53 -9.70 -1.74
C HIS A 95 -0.09 -9.61 -0.34
N ALA A 96 -1.18 -8.84 -0.18
CA ALA A 96 -1.92 -8.77 1.09
C ALA A 96 -2.43 -10.15 1.53
N HIS A 97 -2.92 -10.96 0.59
CA HIS A 97 -3.38 -12.32 0.88
C HIS A 97 -2.27 -13.20 1.47
N HIS A 98 -1.05 -13.15 0.91
CA HIS A 98 0.08 -13.94 1.42
C HIS A 98 0.66 -13.36 2.70
N LEU A 99 0.76 -12.03 2.78
CA LEU A 99 1.34 -11.32 3.91
C LEU A 99 0.50 -11.51 5.18
N LEU A 100 -0.82 -11.46 5.05
CA LEU A 100 -1.80 -11.54 6.15
C LEU A 100 -2.33 -12.97 6.35
N HIS A 101 -1.60 -13.98 5.87
CA HIS A 101 -1.91 -15.38 6.13
C HIS A 101 -1.49 -15.76 7.55
N GLU A 102 -2.21 -16.67 8.20
CA GLU A 102 -2.00 -17.07 9.61
C GLU A 102 -0.56 -17.52 9.93
N ASN A 103 0.12 -18.13 8.95
CA ASN A 103 1.47 -18.68 9.09
C ASN A 103 2.57 -17.72 8.60
N THR A 104 2.22 -16.47 8.27
CA THR A 104 3.19 -15.47 7.81
C THR A 104 3.43 -14.44 8.91
N ASP A 105 4.68 -14.27 9.31
CA ASP A 105 5.09 -13.17 10.17
C ASP A 105 5.04 -11.85 9.37
N THR A 106 3.95 -11.11 9.53
CA THR A 106 3.71 -9.84 8.84
C THR A 106 4.78 -8.79 9.19
N GLU A 107 5.22 -8.74 10.45
CA GLU A 107 6.18 -7.73 10.89
C GLU A 107 7.56 -8.02 10.31
N ALA A 108 8.04 -9.26 10.44
CA ALA A 108 9.33 -9.68 9.89
C ALA A 108 9.35 -9.52 8.35
N SER A 109 8.25 -9.86 7.68
CA SER A 109 8.12 -9.73 6.21
C SER A 109 8.21 -8.28 5.73
N ASN A 110 7.81 -7.32 6.56
CA ASN A 110 7.78 -5.89 6.25
C ASN A 110 8.94 -5.11 6.86
N LEU A 111 9.89 -5.77 7.53
CA LEU A 111 10.99 -5.09 8.22
C LEU A 111 11.81 -4.20 7.28
N TYR A 112 11.91 -4.56 6.00
CA TYR A 112 12.61 -3.77 4.98
C TYR A 112 12.00 -2.37 4.78
N LEU A 113 10.71 -2.18 5.07
CA LEU A 113 10.03 -0.88 4.98
C LEU A 113 10.47 0.09 6.08
N ARG A 114 10.99 -0.42 7.20
CA ARG A 114 11.55 0.37 8.31
C ARG A 114 13.07 0.58 8.18
N GLY A 115 13.68 0.04 7.13
CA GLY A 115 15.12 0.08 6.91
C GLY A 115 15.62 1.38 6.27
N THR A 116 16.89 1.39 5.87
CA THR A 116 17.56 2.54 5.24
C THR A 116 17.41 2.58 3.71
N LEU A 117 16.39 1.90 3.17
CA LEU A 117 16.17 1.88 1.72
C LEU A 117 15.68 3.24 1.24
N PHE A 118 16.13 3.65 0.06
CA PHE A 118 15.58 4.85 -0.59
C PHE A 118 14.10 4.66 -0.91
N ALA A 119 13.33 5.74 -0.83
CA ALA A 119 11.89 5.72 -1.14
C ALA A 119 11.59 5.16 -2.53
N GLU A 120 12.47 5.43 -3.51
CA GLU A 120 12.37 4.89 -4.86
C GLU A 120 12.49 3.35 -4.87
N THR A 121 13.46 2.80 -4.13
CA THR A 121 13.65 1.34 -4.00
C THR A 121 12.45 0.69 -3.34
N VAL A 122 11.91 1.29 -2.27
CA VAL A 122 10.67 0.82 -1.63
C VAL A 122 9.50 0.84 -2.61
N GLY A 123 9.38 1.90 -3.40
CA GLY A 123 8.38 2.02 -4.45
C GLY A 123 8.47 0.91 -5.51
N PHE A 124 9.69 0.57 -5.96
CA PHE A 124 9.89 -0.54 -6.90
C PHE A 124 9.52 -1.90 -6.29
N ILE A 125 9.93 -2.16 -5.04
CA ILE A 125 9.57 -3.41 -4.34
C ILE A 125 8.04 -3.50 -4.22
N GLY A 126 7.38 -2.41 -3.84
CA GLY A 126 5.92 -2.33 -3.78
C GLY A 126 5.26 -2.64 -5.12
N ALA A 127 5.73 -2.04 -6.22
CA ALA A 127 5.21 -2.27 -7.56
C ALA A 127 5.39 -3.73 -8.04
N ILE A 128 6.48 -4.39 -7.66
CA ILE A 128 6.72 -5.80 -7.91
C ILE A 128 5.72 -6.65 -7.13
N GLN A 129 5.58 -6.41 -5.83
CA GLN A 129 4.65 -7.15 -4.94
C GLN A 129 3.19 -6.99 -5.37
N ASP A 130 2.80 -5.78 -5.81
CA ASP A 130 1.45 -5.50 -6.31
C ASP A 130 1.24 -5.95 -7.77
N ARG A 131 2.25 -6.57 -8.39
CA ARG A 131 2.24 -7.07 -9.78
C ARG A 131 1.88 -6.00 -10.82
N VAL A 132 2.35 -4.78 -10.61
CA VAL A 132 2.11 -3.63 -11.51
C VAL A 132 3.27 -3.43 -12.51
N MET A 133 4.26 -4.31 -12.46
CA MET A 133 5.40 -4.26 -13.37
C MET A 133 4.99 -4.62 -14.80
N ASN A 134 5.69 -4.01 -15.76
CA ASN A 134 5.39 -4.13 -17.19
C ASN A 134 5.87 -5.47 -17.78
N THR A 135 5.25 -6.57 -17.37
CA THR A 135 5.47 -7.91 -17.94
C THR A 135 4.58 -8.15 -19.17
N ARG A 136 4.91 -9.13 -20.02
CA ARG A 136 4.06 -9.48 -21.18
C ARG A 136 2.67 -9.95 -20.76
N ASN A 137 2.57 -10.71 -19.65
CA ASN A 137 1.29 -11.13 -19.08
C ASN A 137 0.45 -9.91 -18.66
N TYR A 138 1.07 -8.96 -17.95
CA TYR A 138 0.42 -7.72 -17.54
C TYR A 138 -0.06 -6.89 -18.75
N GLN A 139 0.80 -6.73 -19.78
CA GLN A 139 0.42 -6.03 -21.01
C GLN A 139 -0.77 -6.68 -21.72
N LYS A 140 -0.78 -8.02 -21.82
CA LYS A 140 -1.80 -8.76 -22.55
C LYS A 140 -3.14 -8.77 -21.81
N TYR A 141 -3.15 -9.14 -20.53
CA TYR A 141 -4.40 -9.38 -19.78
C TYR A 141 -4.90 -8.15 -19.02
N ILE A 142 -3.99 -7.31 -18.50
CA ILE A 142 -4.36 -6.16 -17.67
C ILE A 142 -4.50 -4.90 -18.53
N LEU A 143 -3.49 -4.59 -19.35
CA LEU A 143 -3.57 -3.48 -20.30
C LEU A 143 -4.37 -3.82 -21.57
N LYS A 144 -4.84 -5.07 -21.70
CA LYS A 144 -5.63 -5.57 -22.83
C LYS A 144 -4.98 -5.32 -24.20
N ASN A 145 -3.65 -5.32 -24.24
CA ASN A 145 -2.91 -5.13 -25.49
C ASN A 145 -2.90 -6.43 -26.31
N LYS A 146 -3.77 -6.47 -27.33
CA LYS A 146 -3.99 -7.66 -28.19
C LYS A 146 -2.77 -8.03 -29.05
N ASN A 147 -1.83 -7.10 -29.26
CA ASN A 147 -0.64 -7.33 -30.10
C ASN A 147 0.48 -8.04 -29.34
N ILE A 148 0.30 -8.31 -28.05
CA ILE A 148 1.31 -8.92 -27.20
C ILE A 148 1.07 -10.41 -27.05
N VAL A 149 2.10 -11.19 -27.36
CA VAL A 149 2.18 -12.60 -27.01
C VAL A 149 2.74 -12.71 -25.59
N ASP A 150 1.99 -13.40 -24.73
CA ASP A 150 2.39 -13.64 -23.34
C ASP A 150 3.36 -14.82 -23.23
N LYS A 151 4.57 -14.57 -23.72
CA LYS A 151 5.73 -15.44 -23.53
C LYS A 151 6.83 -14.66 -22.83
N CYS A 152 7.57 -15.35 -21.99
CA CYS A 152 8.73 -14.80 -21.31
C CYS A 152 9.78 -14.35 -22.33
N ARG A 153 10.22 -13.10 -22.21
CA ARG A 153 11.26 -12.48 -23.05
C ARG A 153 12.63 -13.12 -22.88
N ARG A 154 12.84 -13.89 -21.80
CA ARG A 154 14.12 -14.55 -21.50
C ARG A 154 14.14 -16.00 -21.95
N CYS A 155 13.18 -16.82 -21.50
CA CYS A 155 13.18 -18.27 -21.77
C CYS A 155 12.14 -18.71 -22.83
N GLY A 156 11.24 -17.84 -23.27
CA GLY A 156 10.21 -18.18 -24.27
C GLY A 156 9.01 -18.98 -23.73
N SER A 157 9.05 -19.44 -22.47
CA SER A 157 7.94 -20.14 -21.81
C SER A 157 6.68 -19.26 -21.74
N PRO A 158 5.47 -19.85 -21.75
CA PRO A 158 4.23 -19.09 -21.65
C PRO A 158 4.10 -18.38 -20.28
N ASN A 159 3.29 -17.32 -20.24
CA ASN A 159 2.94 -16.57 -19.03
C ASN A 159 4.13 -15.87 -18.37
N GLU A 160 4.58 -14.75 -18.94
CA GLU A 160 5.57 -13.89 -18.32
C GLU A 160 4.95 -13.11 -17.14
N THR A 161 4.75 -13.76 -16.01
CA THR A 161 4.32 -13.12 -14.76
C THR A 161 5.53 -12.69 -13.92
N ILE A 162 5.27 -11.97 -12.82
CA ILE A 162 6.32 -11.61 -11.87
C ILE A 162 6.88 -12.85 -11.17
N GLU A 163 6.02 -13.79 -10.78
CA GLU A 163 6.41 -15.07 -10.18
C GLU A 163 7.31 -15.87 -11.11
N HIS A 164 6.97 -15.91 -12.40
CA HIS A 164 7.81 -16.54 -13.40
C HIS A 164 9.18 -15.87 -13.46
N ILE A 165 9.25 -14.53 -13.54
CA ILE A 165 10.54 -13.83 -13.62
C ILE A 165 11.40 -14.06 -12.37
N ILE A 166 10.81 -14.03 -11.17
CA ILE A 166 11.55 -14.10 -9.90
C ILE A 166 12.01 -15.53 -9.58
N CYS A 167 11.16 -16.53 -9.83
CA CYS A 167 11.39 -17.91 -9.35
C CYS A 167 11.24 -18.99 -10.44
N GLY A 168 10.47 -18.73 -11.51
CA GLY A 168 10.07 -19.77 -12.47
C GLY A 168 10.79 -19.78 -13.82
N CYS A 169 11.60 -18.76 -14.13
CA CYS A 169 12.23 -18.62 -15.43
C CYS A 169 13.48 -19.50 -15.49
N GLU A 170 13.48 -20.51 -16.34
CA GLU A 170 14.59 -21.48 -16.49
C GLU A 170 15.94 -20.82 -16.82
N THR A 171 15.93 -19.63 -17.42
CA THR A 171 17.16 -18.87 -17.71
C THR A 171 17.64 -18.04 -16.51
N LEU A 172 16.74 -17.51 -15.69
CA LEU A 172 17.08 -16.61 -14.57
C LEU A 172 17.19 -17.35 -13.23
N ALA A 173 16.36 -18.37 -13.02
CA ALA A 173 16.27 -19.11 -11.77
C ALA A 173 17.62 -19.77 -11.38
N PRO A 174 18.38 -20.40 -12.30
CA PRO A 174 19.65 -21.02 -11.96
C PRO A 174 20.75 -20.03 -11.54
N MET A 175 20.63 -18.74 -11.91
CA MET A 175 21.61 -17.72 -11.59
C MET A 175 21.27 -17.03 -10.27
N ASP A 176 20.71 -15.82 -10.32
CA ASP A 176 20.55 -14.96 -9.16
C ASP A 176 19.58 -15.53 -8.12
N TYR A 177 18.55 -16.27 -8.54
CA TYR A 177 17.59 -16.86 -7.61
C TYR A 177 18.24 -17.98 -6.77
N THR A 178 18.89 -18.96 -7.41
CA THR A 178 19.61 -20.03 -6.71
C THR A 178 20.66 -19.45 -5.77
N GLN A 179 21.39 -18.41 -6.20
CA GLN A 179 22.38 -17.76 -5.34
C GLN A 179 21.74 -17.12 -4.09
N ARG A 180 20.64 -16.37 -4.25
CA ARG A 180 19.90 -15.79 -3.10
C ARG A 180 19.37 -16.88 -2.17
N HIS A 181 18.78 -17.92 -2.72
CA HIS A 181 18.24 -19.04 -1.94
C HIS A 181 19.34 -19.76 -1.15
N ASN A 182 20.48 -20.05 -1.79
CA ASN A 182 21.63 -20.67 -1.12
C ASN A 182 22.22 -19.78 -0.03
N ASN A 183 22.22 -18.46 -0.22
CA ASN A 183 22.66 -17.53 0.83
C ASN A 183 21.77 -17.57 2.06
N VAL A 184 20.45 -17.61 1.90
CA VAL A 184 19.51 -17.75 3.02
C VAL A 184 19.70 -19.10 3.71
N ALA A 185 19.74 -20.19 2.94
CA ALA A 185 19.95 -21.54 3.47
C ALA A 185 21.28 -21.65 4.24
N ARG A 186 22.35 -20.99 3.77
CA ARG A 186 23.64 -20.93 4.44
C ARG A 186 23.56 -20.26 5.80
N ILE A 187 22.83 -19.15 5.94
CA ILE A 187 22.63 -18.47 7.23
C ILE A 187 21.91 -19.39 8.20
N ILE A 188 20.82 -20.03 7.76
CA ILE A 188 20.06 -20.98 8.59
C ILE A 188 20.95 -22.15 9.02
N HIS A 189 21.68 -22.74 8.07
CA HIS A 189 22.60 -23.84 8.35
C HIS A 189 23.67 -23.46 9.39
N GLN A 190 24.27 -22.27 9.26
CA GLN A 190 25.26 -21.78 10.22
C GLN A 190 24.69 -21.58 11.63
N GLN A 191 23.43 -21.16 11.77
CA GLN A 191 22.80 -21.04 13.08
C GLN A 191 22.47 -22.40 13.68
N LEU A 192 22.02 -23.35 12.86
CA LEU A 192 21.79 -24.73 13.31
C LEU A 192 23.10 -25.37 13.78
N ALA A 193 24.18 -25.25 13.01
CA ALA A 193 25.50 -25.81 13.34
C ALA A 193 26.19 -25.15 14.56
N LYS A 194 25.65 -24.05 15.10
CA LYS A 194 26.10 -23.47 16.37
C LYS A 194 25.33 -24.03 17.57
N ASN A 195 24.11 -24.50 17.33
CA ASN A 195 23.18 -24.97 18.36
C ASN A 195 23.22 -26.50 18.51
N PHE A 196 23.85 -27.20 17.58
CA PHE A 196 24.12 -28.65 17.56
C PHE A 196 25.60 -28.89 17.28
#